data_AF-A0A229TIE6-F1
#
_entry.id   AF-A0A229TIE6-F1
#
_cell.length_a   1.000
_cell.length_b   1.000
_cell.length_c   1.000
_cell.angle_alpha   90.00
_cell.angle_beta   90.00
_cell.angle_gamma   90.00
#
_symmetry.space_group_name_H-M   'P 1'
#
loop_
_entity.id
_entity.type
_entity.pdbx_description
1 polymer ?
#
loop_
_entity_poly.entity_id
_entity_poly.type
_entity_poly.pdbx_seq_one_letter_code
_entity_poly.pdbx_strand_id
1 'polypeptide(L)' 'MSENSSPGESEDDVKRRFREALERKQANAQSSGRHDGGGGKGGHVHGHGPAASKRTFRRKSG' A
#
# COMPACT_ATOMS: atom_id res chain seq x y z
N MET A 1 26.61 26.44 -5.35
CA MET A 1 25.58 25.44 -5.71
C MET A 1 26.14 24.71 -6.92
N SER A 2 26.17 23.37 -6.91
CA SER A 2 26.89 22.59 -7.92
C SER A 2 26.10 22.60 -9.23
N GLU A 3 26.33 23.61 -10.06
CA GLU A 3 26.00 23.56 -11.50
C GLU A 3 26.91 22.52 -12.16
N ASN A 4 26.35 21.84 -13.17
CA ASN A 4 27.01 20.94 -14.14
C ASN A 4 26.83 19.44 -13.86
N SER A 5 25.69 18.89 -14.30
CA SER A 5 25.58 17.48 -14.65
C SER A 5 25.19 17.42 -16.12
N SER A 6 26.06 16.83 -16.96
CA SER A 6 25.82 16.61 -18.39
C SER A 6 24.49 15.87 -18.58
N PRO A 7 23.72 16.06 -19.68
CA PRO A 7 22.41 15.40 -19.85
C PRO A 7 22.46 13.88 -19.63
N GLY A 8 23.55 13.20 -20.03
CA GLY A 8 23.75 11.78 -19.74
C GLY A 8 24.03 11.45 -18.27
N GLU A 9 24.78 12.29 -17.55
CA GLU A 9 25.04 12.14 -16.11
C GLU A 9 23.75 12.34 -15.29
N SER A 10 22.90 13.29 -15.71
CA SER A 10 21.62 13.54 -15.08
C SER A 10 20.64 12.36 -15.24
N GLU A 11 20.62 11.71 -16.41
CA GLU A 11 19.80 10.52 -16.64
C GLU A 11 20.30 9.31 -15.85
N ASP A 12 21.63 9.13 -15.78
CA ASP A 12 22.22 8.02 -15.04
C ASP A 12 22.03 8.20 -13.53
N ASP A 13 22.05 9.44 -13.05
CA ASP A 13 21.66 9.80 -11.69
C ASP A 13 20.19 9.44 -11.42
N VAL A 14 19.27 9.79 -12.31
CA VAL A 14 17.85 9.44 -12.18
C VAL A 14 17.65 7.92 -12.18
N LYS A 15 18.28 7.19 -13.11
CA LYS A 15 18.21 5.72 -13.19
C LYS A 15 18.76 5.08 -11.92
N ARG A 16 19.86 5.61 -11.36
CA ARG A 16 20.45 5.14 -10.10
C ARG A 16 19.49 5.34 -8.93
N ARG A 17 18.89 6.52 -8.80
CA ARG A 17 17.89 6.81 -7.74
C ARG A 17 16.63 5.98 -7.88
N PHE A 18 16.19 5.73 -9.11
CA PHE A 18 15.04 4.88 -9.36
C PHE A 18 15.29 3.43 -8.93
N ARG A 19 16.46 2.87 -9.26
CA ARG A 19 16.85 1.52 -8.80
C ARG A 19 16.92 1.44 -7.27
N GLU A 20 17.57 2.41 -6.64
CA GLU A 20 17.67 2.47 -5.17
C GLU A 20 16.28 2.54 -4.50
N ALA A 21 15.38 3.36 -5.03
CA ALA A 21 14.01 3.48 -4.53
C ALA A 21 13.20 2.20 -4.74
N LEU A 22 13.37 1.53 -5.88
CA LEU A 22 12.72 0.28 -6.21
C LEU A 22 13.16 -0.84 -5.26
N GLU A 23 14.47 -0.96 -5.00
CA GLU A 23 15.03 -1.91 -4.05
C GLU A 23 14.54 -1.63 -2.63
N ARG A 24 14.53 -0.37 -2.18
CA ARG A 24 13.98 0.01 -0.87
C ARG A 24 12.49 -0.35 -0.75
N LYS A 25 11.71 -0.11 -1.80
CA LYS A 25 10.28 -0.49 -1.83
C LYS A 25 10.10 -2.00 -1.77
N GLN A 26 10.89 -2.77 -2.52
CA GLN A 26 10.84 -4.22 -2.50
C GLN A 26 11.28 -4.77 -1.15
N ALA A 27 12.39 -4.29 -0.56
CA ALA A 27 12.85 -4.69 0.76
C ALA A 27 11.79 -4.40 1.84
N ASN A 28 11.17 -3.23 1.79
CA ASN A 28 10.05 -2.88 2.68
C ASN A 28 8.82 -3.77 2.43
N ALA A 29 8.51 -4.10 1.18
CA ALA A 29 7.41 -4.99 0.83
C ALA A 29 7.65 -6.44 1.25
N GLN A 30 8.89 -6.94 1.19
CA GLN A 30 9.29 -8.24 1.71
C GLN A 30 9.28 -8.25 3.25
N SER A 31 9.69 -7.14 3.88
CA SER A 31 9.58 -6.93 5.33
C SER A 31 8.12 -6.89 5.81
N SER A 32 7.22 -6.27 5.04
CA SER A 32 5.77 -6.27 5.30
C SER A 32 5.05 -7.50 4.70
N GLY A 33 5.78 -8.39 4.04
CA GLY A 33 5.30 -9.51 3.22
C GLY A 33 4.97 -10.78 3.99
N ARG A 34 4.61 -10.67 5.28
CA ARG A 34 3.83 -11.69 5.99
C ARG A 34 2.32 -11.52 5.83
N HIS A 35 1.89 -10.59 4.99
CA HIS A 35 0.49 -10.40 4.66
C HIS A 35 0.33 -10.53 3.13
N ASP A 36 -0.33 -11.59 2.70
CA ASP A 36 -0.99 -11.71 1.40
C ASP A 36 -0.17 -12.12 0.15
N GLY A 37 0.81 -13.02 0.32
CA GLY A 37 1.43 -13.74 -0.82
C GLY A 37 1.09 -15.24 -0.89
N GLY A 38 0.33 -15.75 0.07
CA GLY A 38 -0.13 -17.14 0.07
C GLY A 38 -1.37 -17.27 -0.80
N GLY A 39 -1.21 -17.70 -2.05
CA GLY A 39 -2.28 -18.17 -2.92
C GLY A 39 -3.01 -19.39 -2.34
N GLY A 40 -3.70 -19.19 -1.24
CA GLY A 40 -4.28 -20.25 -0.43
C GLY A 40 -5.31 -19.69 0.52
N LYS A 41 -6.54 -19.56 0.02
CA LYS A 41 -7.79 -19.76 0.76
C LYS A 41 -7.79 -19.26 2.23
N GLY A 42 -8.36 -18.07 2.45
CA GLY A 42 -8.99 -17.74 3.73
C GLY A 42 -8.35 -16.56 4.45
N GLY A 43 -9.04 -15.41 4.47
CA GLY A 43 -8.58 -14.25 5.23
C GLY A 43 -9.37 -12.98 4.97
N HIS A 44 -10.65 -12.98 5.34
CA HIS A 44 -11.48 -11.83 5.69
C HIS A 44 -10.83 -10.42 5.77
N VAL A 45 -10.68 -9.65 4.68
CA VAL A 45 -10.39 -8.19 4.83
C VAL A 45 -10.92 -7.28 3.70
N HIS A 46 -12.11 -7.49 3.13
CA HIS A 46 -12.91 -6.36 2.58
C HIS A 46 -14.38 -6.73 2.30
N GLY A 47 -14.99 -7.53 3.17
CA GLY A 47 -16.43 -7.75 3.12
C GLY A 47 -17.05 -7.02 4.29
N HIS A 48 -17.94 -6.06 4.04
CA HIS A 48 -18.84 -5.58 5.08
C HIS A 48 -19.49 -6.82 5.71
N GLY A 49 -19.33 -7.00 7.03
CA GLY A 49 -19.99 -8.07 7.77
C GLY A 49 -21.50 -8.04 7.52
N PRO A 50 -22.23 -9.16 7.73
CA PRO A 50 -23.65 -9.23 7.39
C PRO A 50 -24.35 -8.02 8.00
N ALA A 51 -25.01 -7.23 7.15
CA ALA A 51 -25.65 -5.97 7.51
C ALA A 51 -26.85 -6.23 8.44
N ALA A 52 -26.56 -6.55 9.68
CA ALA A 52 -27.52 -7.00 10.67
C ALA A 52 -27.45 -6.10 11.90
N SER A 53 -27.89 -4.86 11.75
CA SER A 53 -28.52 -4.15 12.86
C SER A 53 -29.45 -3.07 12.32
N LYS A 54 -30.71 -3.44 12.05
CA LYS A 54 -31.77 -2.45 11.86
C LYS A 54 -32.10 -1.87 13.24
N ARG A 55 -31.66 -0.63 13.48
CA ARG A 55 -31.95 0.10 14.73
C ARG A 55 -33.42 0.49 14.75
N THR A 56 -34.24 -0.18 15.55
CA THR A 56 -35.65 0.21 15.75
C THR A 56 -35.74 1.31 16.80
N PHE A 57 -36.22 2.49 16.40
CA PHE A 57 -36.44 3.59 17.34
C PHE A 57 -37.81 3.41 17.99
N ARG A 58 -37.87 3.11 19.29
CA ARG A 58 -39.13 3.23 20.03
C ARG A 58 -39.46 4.72 20.14
N ARG A 59 -40.46 5.17 19.38
CA ARG A 59 -41.03 6.51 19.58
C ARG A 59 -41.69 6.52 20.95
N LYS A 60 -41.33 7.52 21.77
CA LYS A 60 -41.92 7.75 23.08
C LYS A 60 -43.41 8.08 22.87
N SER A 61 -44.26 7.39 23.63
CA SER A 61 -45.74 7.39 23.63
C SER A 61 -46.43 6.95 22.32
N GLY A 62 -46.78 5.66 22.28
CA GLY A 62 -48.14 5.24 21.97
C GLY A 62 -48.79 4.85 23.29
#